data_AF-A0A4Q3JCE8-F1
#
_entry.id   AF-A0A4Q3JCE8-F1
#
_cell.length_a   1.000
_cell.length_b   1.000
_cell.length_c   1.000
_cell.angle_alpha   90.00
_cell.angle_beta   90.00
_cell.angle_gamma   90.00
#
_symmetry.space_group_name_H-M   'P 1'
#
loop_
_entity.id
_entity.type
_entity.pdbx_description
1 polymer ?
#
loop_
_entity_poly.entity_id
_entity_poly.type
_entity_poly.pdbx_seq_one_letter_code
_entity_poly.pdbx_strand_id
1 'polypeptide(L)'
;MKYEEFSDLCVAEIMQRWPTTIGVFIDLQMHCIGCPIGTFHTLADAAEEHGLTLDELVTEVSAAIDEATRAGPERVRRRSAPAGAGPSPAASGGHPRPDWRLPRR
;
A
#
# COMPACT_ATOMS: atom_id res chain seq x y z
N MET A 1 -27.11 -3.57 6.78
CA MET A 1 -25.87 -3.04 7.40
C MET A 1 -25.24 -2.05 6.43
N LYS A 2 -24.65 -0.94 6.89
CA LYS A 2 -24.08 0.11 6.02
C LYS A 2 -22.89 -0.34 5.16
N TYR A 3 -22.34 -1.52 5.43
CA TYR A 3 -21.00 -1.91 5.03
C TYR A 3 -20.91 -3.26 4.28
N GLU A 4 -22.05 -3.88 3.96
CA GLU A 4 -22.09 -4.97 2.96
C GLU A 4 -21.76 -4.47 1.55
N GLU A 5 -21.79 -3.16 1.30
CA GLU A 5 -21.52 -2.60 -0.03
C GLU A 5 -20.03 -2.66 -0.43
N PHE A 6 -19.10 -2.81 0.53
CA PHE A 6 -17.67 -2.87 0.24
C PHE A 6 -17.04 -4.26 0.38
N SER A 7 -17.76 -5.27 0.85
CA SER A 7 -17.21 -6.64 0.93
C SER A 7 -16.84 -7.20 -0.44
N ASP A 8 -17.55 -6.75 -1.47
CA ASP A 8 -17.29 -7.10 -2.87
C ASP A 8 -16.23 -6.19 -3.54
N LEU A 9 -15.80 -5.12 -2.86
CA LEU A 9 -14.72 -4.27 -3.40
C LEU A 9 -13.38 -4.96 -3.22
N CYS A 10 -12.49 -4.71 -4.19
CA CYS A 10 -11.11 -5.13 -4.09
C CYS A 10 -10.42 -4.44 -2.91
N VAL A 11 -9.56 -5.16 -2.19
CA VAL A 11 -8.78 -4.62 -1.06
C VAL A 11 -8.00 -3.38 -1.47
N ALA A 12 -7.45 -3.36 -2.69
CA ALA A 12 -6.78 -2.18 -3.24
C ALA A 12 -7.69 -0.95 -3.40
N GLU A 13 -8.96 -1.14 -3.76
CA GLU A 13 -9.93 -0.05 -3.88
C GLU A 13 -10.29 0.51 -2.50
N ILE A 14 -10.48 -0.37 -1.51
CA ILE A 14 -10.75 0.01 -0.13
C ILE A 14 -9.59 0.85 0.43
N MET A 15 -8.34 0.40 0.25
CA MET A 15 -7.16 1.15 0.71
C MET A 15 -6.97 2.49 -0.01
N GLN A 16 -7.35 2.59 -1.29
CA GLN A 16 -7.29 3.85 -2.02
C GLN A 16 -8.33 4.85 -1.51
N ARG A 17 -9.55 4.40 -1.26
CA ARG A 17 -10.66 5.23 -0.80
C ARG A 17 -10.53 5.59 0.68
N TRP A 18 -9.98 4.68 1.48
CA TRP A 18 -9.76 4.84 2.92
C TRP A 18 -8.35 4.38 3.32
N PRO A 19 -7.32 5.22 3.16
CA PRO A 19 -5.93 4.86 3.46
C PRO A 19 -5.68 4.40 4.89
N THR A 20 -6.50 4.82 5.86
CA THR A 20 -6.40 4.39 7.26
C THR A 20 -6.63 2.89 7.43
N THR A 21 -7.35 2.24 6.51
CA THR A 21 -7.57 0.78 6.51
C THR A 21 -6.30 -0.03 6.25
N ILE A 22 -5.25 0.58 5.69
CA ILE A 22 -3.95 -0.07 5.48
C ILE A 22 -3.38 -0.59 6.82
N GLY A 23 -3.57 0.15 7.92
CA GLY A 23 -3.13 -0.27 9.25
C GLY A 23 -3.81 -1.57 9.69
N VAL A 24 -5.13 -1.67 9.50
CA VAL A 24 -5.92 -2.88 9.81
C VAL A 24 -5.36 -4.09 9.07
N PHE A 25 -5.14 -3.96 7.76
CA PHE A 25 -4.62 -5.08 6.97
C PHE A 25 -3.18 -5.48 7.35
N ILE A 26 -2.35 -4.53 7.78
CA ILE A 26 -1.01 -4.83 8.33
C ILE A 26 -1.12 -5.59 9.65
N ASP A 27 -1.99 -5.13 10.56
CA ASP A 27 -2.18 -5.73 11.88
C ASP A 27 -2.76 -7.16 11.78
N LEU A 28 -3.60 -7.40 10.77
CA LEU A 28 -4.10 -8.73 10.39
C LEU A 28 -3.10 -9.55 9.55
N GLN A 29 -1.88 -9.05 9.34
CA GLN A 29 -0.82 -9.69 8.56
C GLN A 29 -1.24 -10.12 7.15
N MET A 30 -2.07 -9.31 6.49
CA MET A 30 -2.49 -9.58 5.12
C MET A 30 -1.34 -9.34 4.13
N HIS A 31 -1.07 -10.34 3.28
CA HIS A 31 0.05 -10.32 2.34
C HIS A 31 -0.28 -9.56 1.04
N CYS A 32 -1.56 -9.29 0.79
CA CYS A 32 -2.07 -8.69 -0.44
C CYS A 32 -1.81 -7.17 -0.56
N ILE A 33 -1.44 -6.47 0.52
CA ILE A 33 -1.31 -5.00 0.55
C ILE A 33 -0.12 -4.41 -0.22
N GLY A 34 0.81 -5.25 -0.67
CA GLY A 34 2.00 -4.85 -1.44
C GLY A 34 2.21 -5.63 -2.74
N CYS A 35 1.32 -6.58 -3.05
CA CYS A 35 1.40 -7.39 -4.26
C CYS A 35 0.60 -6.72 -5.39
N PRO A 36 1.14 -6.59 -6.61
CA PRO A 36 0.38 -6.04 -7.74
C PRO A 36 -0.84 -6.89 -8.14
N ILE A 37 -0.97 -8.13 -7.63
CA ILE A 37 -2.15 -8.98 -7.80
C ILE A 37 -3.25 -8.65 -6.77
N GLY A 38 -2.91 -7.93 -5.69
CA GLY A 38 -3.85 -7.51 -4.65
C GLY A 38 -4.99 -6.61 -5.13
N THR A 39 -4.88 -6.04 -6.34
CA THR A 39 -5.98 -5.31 -7.01
C THR A 39 -7.15 -6.18 -7.43
N PHE A 40 -7.01 -7.51 -7.41
CA PHE A 40 -8.07 -8.43 -7.84
C PHE A 40 -8.71 -9.20 -6.68
N HIS A 41 -8.16 -9.13 -5.47
CA HIS A 41 -8.75 -9.81 -4.30
C HIS A 41 -9.82 -8.92 -3.70
N THR A 42 -11.06 -9.40 -3.68
CA THR A 42 -12.14 -8.78 -2.90
C THR A 42 -11.84 -8.92 -1.41
N LEU A 43 -12.56 -8.15 -0.58
CA LEU A 43 -12.46 -8.32 0.86
C LEU A 43 -12.90 -9.74 1.30
N ALA A 44 -13.89 -10.31 0.62
CA ALA A 44 -14.33 -11.68 0.82
C ALA A 44 -13.24 -12.71 0.48
N ASP A 45 -12.62 -12.61 -0.69
CA ASP A 45 -11.52 -13.52 -1.07
C ASP A 45 -10.35 -13.43 -0.08
N ALA A 46 -10.01 -12.20 0.36
CA ALA A 46 -8.95 -11.98 1.33
C ALA A 46 -9.28 -12.60 2.69
N ALA A 47 -10.54 -12.57 3.13
CA ALA A 47 -10.95 -13.24 4.36
C ALA A 47 -10.75 -14.76 4.25
N GLU A 48 -11.19 -15.37 3.15
CA GLU A 48 -11.03 -16.81 2.91
C GLU A 48 -9.56 -17.25 2.84
N GLU A 49 -8.72 -16.53 2.09
CA GLU A 49 -7.30 -16.87 1.92
C GLU A 49 -6.50 -16.72 3.22
N HIS A 50 -6.91 -15.80 4.09
CA HIS A 50 -6.27 -15.54 5.38
C HIS A 50 -6.91 -16.29 6.57
N GLY A 51 -7.96 -17.09 6.33
CA GLY A 51 -8.64 -17.86 7.37
C GLY A 51 -9.40 -17.00 8.40
N LEU A 52 -9.88 -15.83 7.99
CA LEU A 52 -10.70 -14.92 8.78
C LEU A 52 -12.16 -15.07 8.38
N THR A 53 -13.09 -14.77 9.29
CA THR A 53 -14.48 -14.60 8.87
C THR A 53 -14.66 -13.25 8.18
N LEU A 54 -15.52 -13.20 7.17
CA LEU A 54 -15.84 -11.94 6.49
C LEU A 54 -16.40 -10.89 7.47
N ASP A 55 -17.19 -11.32 8.46
CA ASP A 55 -17.80 -10.44 9.45
C ASP A 55 -16.76 -9.76 10.37
N GLU A 56 -15.76 -10.51 10.82
CA GLU A 56 -14.63 -9.96 11.60
C GLU A 56 -13.88 -8.91 10.77
N LEU A 57 -13.57 -9.23 9.51
CA LEU A 57 -12.82 -8.33 8.63
C LEU A 57 -13.62 -7.06 8.30
N VAL A 58 -14.91 -7.19 8.00
CA VAL A 58 -15.81 -6.05 7.78
C VAL A 58 -15.86 -5.17 9.03
N THR A 59 -15.95 -5.76 10.22
CA THR A 59 -16.01 -5.02 11.48
C THR A 59 -14.77 -4.14 11.69
N GLU A 60 -13.57 -4.72 11.54
CA GLU A 60 -12.31 -3.98 11.71
C GLU A 60 -12.13 -2.86 10.66
N VAL A 61 -12.45 -3.16 9.40
CA VAL A 61 -12.37 -2.17 8.30
C VAL A 61 -13.37 -1.04 8.53
N SER A 62 -14.61 -1.35 8.91
CA SER A 62 -15.63 -0.35 9.23
C SER A 62 -15.22 0.54 10.40
N ALA A 63 -14.65 -0.03 11.46
CA ALA A 63 -14.16 0.73 12.61
C ALA A 63 -13.08 1.74 12.21
N ALA A 64 -12.13 1.33 11.36
CA ALA A 64 -11.08 2.22 10.86
C ALA A 64 -11.63 3.36 9.98
N ILE A 65 -12.64 3.09 9.14
CA ILE A 65 -13.32 4.10 8.32
C ILE A 65 -14.05 5.13 9.19
N ASP A 66 -14.77 4.65 10.21
CA ASP A 66 -15.50 5.51 11.14
C ASP A 66 -14.56 6.37 12.00
N GLU A 67 -13.43 5.80 12.44
CA GLU A 67 -12.39 6.54 13.16
C GLU A 67 -11.76 7.62 12.29
N ALA A 68 -11.38 7.30 11.05
CA ALA A 68 -10.82 8.26 10.10
C ALA A 68 -11.79 9.42 9.81
N THR A 69 -13.08 9.10 9.66
CA THR A 69 -14.14 10.11 9.46
C THR A 69 -14.21 11.08 10.64
N ARG A 70 -13.96 10.61 11.87
CA ARG A 70 -13.96 11.43 13.09
C ARG A 70 -12.66 12.21 13.28
N ALA A 71 -11.52 11.60 12.95
CA ALA A 71 -10.19 12.17 13.13
C ALA A 71 -9.85 13.25 12.07
N GLY A 72 -10.55 13.27 10.93
CA GLY A 72 -10.28 14.16 9.81
C GLY A 72 -9.23 13.60 8.84
N PRO A 73 -8.95 14.28 7.72
CA PRO A 73 -8.12 13.72 6.66
C PRO A 73 -6.67 13.47 7.13
N GLU A 74 -6.26 12.19 7.08
CA GLU A 74 -4.88 11.74 7.27
C GLU A 74 -3.94 12.57 6.37
N ARG A 75 -3.03 13.35 6.97
CA ARG A 75 -2.00 14.06 6.20
C ARG A 75 -1.01 13.03 5.67
N VAL A 76 -1.15 12.67 4.40
CA VAL A 76 -0.16 11.88 3.65
C VAL A 76 1.21 12.51 3.88
N ARG A 77 2.04 11.87 4.70
CA ARG A 77 3.43 12.28 4.86
C ARG A 77 4.08 12.07 3.50
N ARG A 78 4.26 13.15 2.74
CA ARG A 78 5.08 13.10 1.53
C ARG A 78 6.39 12.47 1.94
N ARG A 79 6.70 11.31 1.38
CA ARG A 79 8.00 10.67 1.55
C ARG A 79 9.03 11.77 1.29
N SER A 80 9.81 12.13 2.30
CA SER A 80 10.91 13.05 2.11
C SER A 80 11.71 12.51 0.92
N ALA A 81 11.93 13.34 -0.10
CA ALA A 81 12.84 12.99 -1.18
C ALA A 81 14.14 12.46 -0.54
N PRO A 82 14.78 11.41 -1.10
CA PRO A 82 16.08 11.02 -0.60
C PRO A 82 16.98 12.25 -0.65
N ALA A 83 17.48 12.67 0.51
CA ALA A 83 18.45 13.76 0.57
C ALA A 83 19.71 13.29 -0.15
N GLY A 84 19.93 13.74 -1.40
CA GLY A 84 21.18 13.47 -2.10
C GLY A 84 21.12 13.38 -3.62
N ALA A 85 20.69 14.45 -4.29
CA ALA A 85 21.11 14.74 -5.67
C ALA A 85 21.12 16.26 -5.89
N GLY A 86 22.04 16.95 -5.23
CA GLY A 86 22.39 18.31 -5.62
C GLY A 86 23.21 18.30 -6.92
N PRO A 87 23.13 19.34 -7.77
CA PRO A 87 23.99 19.44 -8.95
C PRO A 87 25.45 19.61 -8.50
N SER A 88 26.31 18.68 -8.93
CA SER A 88 27.76 18.79 -8.74
C SER A 88 28.31 19.90 -9.66
N PRO A 89 29.06 20.90 -9.16
CA PRO A 89 29.68 21.88 -10.03
C PRO A 89 30.82 21.20 -10.79
N ALA A 90 30.83 21.43 -12.11
CA ALA A 90 31.79 20.87 -13.04
C ALA A 90 33.25 21.11 -12.61
N ALA A 91 34.04 20.03 -12.61
CA ALA A 91 35.47 20.09 -12.85
C ALA A 91 35.78 19.12 -14.00
N SER A 92 36.27 19.72 -15.07
CA SER A 92 36.55 19.20 -16.41
C SER A 92 37.46 17.98 -16.43
N GLY A 93 37.19 17.04 -17.35
CA GLY A 93 38.14 16.00 -17.76
C GLY A 93 37.50 14.61 -17.87
N GLY A 94 36.91 14.32 -19.03
CA GLY A 94 36.27 13.03 -19.30
C GLY A 94 37.27 11.87 -19.38
N HIS A 95 36.99 10.79 -18.66
CA HIS A 95 37.47 9.45 -18.94
C HIS A 95 36.23 8.58 -19.15
N PRO A 96 36.14 7.77 -20.22
CA PRO A 96 34.95 6.94 -20.45
C PRO A 96 34.79 5.96 -19.30
N ARG A 97 33.58 5.92 -18.71
CA ARG A 97 33.23 4.97 -17.65
C ARG A 97 33.32 3.55 -18.24
N PRO A 98 33.88 2.56 -17.53
CA PRO A 98 33.92 1.21 -18.04
C PRO A 98 32.49 0.68 -18.22
N ASP A 99 32.30 0.05 -19.39
CA ASP A 99 31.19 -0.83 -19.72
C ASP A 99 31.01 -1.85 -18.58
N TRP A 100 29.83 -1.86 -17.97
CA TRP A 100 29.43 -2.85 -16.95
C TRP A 100 28.53 -3.94 -17.57
N ARG A 101 28.55 -4.11 -18.89
CA ARG A 101 27.83 -5.19 -19.56
C ARG A 101 28.76 -6.38 -19.76
N LEU A 102 28.88 -7.19 -18.71
CA LEU A 102 29.22 -8.60 -18.90
C LEU A 102 28.29 -9.47 -18.04
N PRO A 103 27.48 -10.38 -18.62
CA PRO A 103 27.10 -11.57 -17.90
C PRO A 103 28.34 -12.45 -17.68
N ARG A 104 28.49 -12.97 -16.46
CA ARG A 104 29.48 -13.99 -16.13
C ARG A 104 29.04 -15.33 -16.72
N ARG A 105 29.67 -15.78 -17.81
CA ARG A 105 30.19 -17.15 -18.03
C ARG A 105 30.73 -17.33 -19.44
#